data_AF-A0A328KI52-F1
#
_entry.id   AF-A0A328KI52-F1
#
_cell.length_a   1.000
_cell.length_b   1.000
_cell.length_c   1.000
_cell.angle_alpha   90.00
_cell.angle_beta   90.00
_cell.angle_gamma   90.00
#
_symmetry.space_group_name_H-M   'P 1'
#
loop_
_entity.id
_entity.type
_entity.pdbx_description
1 polymer ?
#
loop_
_entity_poly.entity_id
_entity_poly.type
_entity_poly.pdbx_seq_one_letter_code
_entity_poly.pdbx_strand_id
1 'polypeptide(L)'
;MKNIKKLLGVLAIALFVLVGCGSNESNGINETVDTSELTIDERLDLLEENTKKIQAMSDDGSWEENEEEFQNLVDETGSEGIAIAREIASDLTDEEFDKTIVNKEYYDEVFDEKQDEQMQRANKATAEIYAAILGRKYN
;
A
#
# COMPACT_ATOMS: atom_id res chain seq x y z
N MET A 1 -30.21 25.53 13.98
CA MET A 1 -29.74 24.34 14.71
C MET A 1 -28.42 23.90 14.09
N LYS A 2 -27.56 23.26 14.89
CA LYS A 2 -26.09 23.41 14.92
C LYS A 2 -25.31 22.66 13.83
N ASN A 3 -24.28 23.35 13.32
CA ASN A 3 -22.97 22.90 12.82
C ASN A 3 -22.72 21.38 12.67
N ILE A 4 -22.69 20.87 11.43
CA ILE A 4 -21.81 19.75 11.05
C ILE A 4 -20.50 20.38 10.57
N LYS A 5 -19.72 20.88 11.52
CA LYS A 5 -18.29 21.17 11.34
C LYS A 5 -17.57 20.13 12.18
N LYS A 6 -16.52 19.52 11.62
CA LYS A 6 -15.55 18.63 12.28
C LYS A 6 -15.96 17.15 12.34
N LEU A 7 -15.77 16.43 11.23
CA LEU A 7 -15.27 15.06 11.32
C LEU A 7 -13.74 15.14 11.21
N LEU A 8 -13.15 15.64 12.29
CA LEU A 8 -11.71 15.67 12.51
C LEU A 8 -11.25 14.26 12.84
N GLY A 9 -10.31 13.78 12.03
CA GLY A 9 -9.06 13.19 12.49
C GLY A 9 -9.14 12.06 13.50
N VAL A 10 -9.08 10.84 12.99
CA VAL A 10 -8.18 9.79 13.52
C VAL A 10 -7.93 8.81 12.37
N LEU A 11 -6.84 8.99 11.61
CA LEU A 11 -6.10 7.84 11.11
C LEU A 11 -4.62 8.06 11.45
N ALA A 12 -4.38 8.12 12.75
CA ALA A 12 -3.08 7.88 13.32
C ALA A 12 -2.72 6.42 13.02
N ILE A 13 -2.10 6.15 11.88
CA ILE A 13 -1.30 4.93 11.75
C ILE A 13 0.06 5.31 12.28
N ALA A 14 0.13 5.25 13.61
CA ALA A 14 1.36 5.35 14.35
C ALA A 14 2.35 4.31 13.82
N LEU A 15 3.55 4.79 13.53
CA LEU A 15 4.80 4.04 13.61
C LEU A 15 4.69 2.83 14.55
N PHE A 16 4.82 1.64 13.99
CA PHE A 16 5.42 0.50 14.69
C PHE A 16 6.78 0.23 14.05
N VAL A 17 7.81 0.71 14.71
CA VAL A 17 9.20 0.28 14.51
C VAL A 17 9.51 -0.72 15.63
N LEU A 18 10.13 -1.84 15.23
CA LEU A 18 10.67 -2.96 16.04
C LEU A 18 9.64 -4.06 16.38
N VAL A 19 9.93 -5.36 16.32
CA VAL A 19 11.18 -6.13 16.57
C VAL A 19 11.02 -7.53 15.92
N GLY A 20 12.11 -8.19 15.49
CA GLY A 20 12.26 -9.63 15.82
C GLY A 20 12.79 -10.59 14.75
N CYS A 21 14.06 -10.96 14.90
CA CYS A 21 14.65 -12.24 14.47
C CYS A 21 13.69 -13.44 14.56
N GLY A 22 13.69 -14.27 13.52
CA GLY A 22 13.14 -15.62 13.57
C GLY A 22 13.50 -16.40 12.31
N SER A 23 14.67 -17.06 12.30
CA SER A 23 14.98 -18.08 11.29
C SER A 23 13.95 -19.20 11.39
N ASN A 24 13.16 -19.42 10.34
CA ASN A 24 12.42 -20.66 10.12
C ASN A 24 12.35 -20.93 8.62
N GLU A 25 13.13 -21.92 8.19
CA GLU A 25 12.89 -22.63 6.93
C GLU A 25 11.59 -23.43 7.06
N SER A 26 10.58 -23.10 6.27
CA SER A 26 9.55 -24.05 5.86
C SER A 26 9.02 -23.71 4.47
N ASN A 27 9.46 -24.55 3.52
CA ASN A 27 8.95 -24.84 2.17
C ASN A 27 7.68 -24.13 1.67
N GLY A 28 7.84 -23.47 0.52
CA GLY A 28 6.81 -23.36 -0.51
C GLY A 28 6.35 -21.93 -0.77
N ILE A 29 6.94 -21.29 -1.78
CA ILE A 29 6.55 -19.98 -2.34
C ILE A 29 6.74 -18.82 -1.35
N ASN A 30 7.99 -18.47 -1.07
CA ASN A 30 8.34 -17.19 -0.46
C ASN A 30 9.68 -16.73 -1.01
N GLU A 31 9.79 -16.66 -2.35
CA GLU A 31 10.80 -15.79 -2.93
C GLU A 31 10.29 -14.37 -2.75
N THR A 32 10.68 -13.76 -1.63
CA THR A 32 10.60 -12.31 -1.46
C THR A 32 11.31 -11.72 -2.67
N VAL A 33 10.56 -11.15 -3.61
CA VAL A 33 11.15 -10.59 -4.83
C VAL A 33 12.08 -9.48 -4.39
N ASP A 34 13.38 -9.63 -4.64
CA ASP A 34 14.35 -8.59 -4.36
C ASP A 34 14.09 -7.42 -5.33
N THR A 35 13.37 -6.41 -4.83
CA THR A 35 13.00 -5.23 -5.61
C THR A 35 14.11 -4.19 -5.68
N SER A 36 15.28 -4.43 -5.05
CA SER A 36 16.35 -3.42 -4.96
C SER A 36 17.01 -3.08 -6.29
N GLU A 37 16.92 -3.97 -7.29
CA GLU A 37 17.40 -3.73 -8.66
C GLU A 37 16.30 -3.30 -9.63
N LEU A 38 15.03 -3.29 -9.20
CA LEU A 38 13.88 -2.99 -10.05
C LEU A 38 13.61 -1.49 -10.14
N THR A 39 13.19 -1.04 -11.31
CA THR A 39 12.66 0.31 -11.50
C THR A 39 11.31 0.48 -10.80
N ILE A 40 10.90 1.73 -10.53
CA ILE A 40 9.57 2.04 -10.00
C ILE A 40 8.46 1.45 -10.87
N ASP A 41 8.62 1.48 -12.20
CA ASP A 41 7.61 0.97 -13.12
C ASP A 41 7.46 -0.56 -13.02
N GLU A 42 8.56 -1.31 -12.90
CA GLU A 42 8.53 -2.76 -12.70
C GLU A 42 7.94 -3.15 -11.33
N ARG A 43 8.27 -2.37 -10.30
CA ARG A 43 7.71 -2.55 -8.95
C ARG A 43 6.22 -2.27 -8.91
N LEU A 44 5.74 -1.26 -9.65
CA LEU A 44 4.31 -0.99 -9.82
C LEU A 44 3.58 -2.12 -10.57
N ASP A 45 4.21 -2.73 -11.58
CA ASP A 45 3.63 -3.87 -12.28
C ASP A 45 3.44 -5.08 -11.34
N LEU A 46 4.44 -5.37 -10.50
CA LEU A 46 4.36 -6.40 -9.47
C LEU A 46 3.31 -6.08 -8.40
N LEU A 47 3.25 -4.82 -7.95
CA LEU A 47 2.27 -4.34 -6.99
C LEU A 47 0.83 -4.57 -7.52
N GLU A 48 0.58 -4.24 -8.78
CA GLU A 48 -0.71 -4.45 -9.43
C GLU A 48 -1.04 -5.94 -9.61
N GLU A 49 -0.06 -6.77 -9.95
CA GLU A 49 -0.25 -8.22 -10.04
C GLU A 49 -0.64 -8.82 -8.69
N ASN A 50 0.09 -8.48 -7.63
CA ASN A 50 -0.18 -8.99 -6.29
C ASN A 50 -1.50 -8.44 -5.73
N THR A 51 -1.85 -7.19 -6.03
CA THR A 51 -3.16 -6.62 -5.71
C THR A 51 -4.30 -7.44 -6.31
N LYS A 52 -4.17 -7.87 -7.58
CA LYS A 52 -5.17 -8.74 -8.23
C LYS A 52 -5.25 -10.12 -7.57
N LYS A 53 -4.13 -10.69 -7.12
CA LYS A 53 -4.13 -11.96 -6.36
C LYS A 53 -4.88 -11.81 -5.04
N ILE A 54 -4.62 -10.75 -4.29
CA ILE A 54 -5.33 -10.42 -3.03
C ILE A 54 -6.83 -10.26 -3.29
N GLN A 55 -7.22 -9.52 -4.33
CA GLN A 55 -8.62 -9.36 -4.71
C GLN A 55 -9.27 -10.70 -5.05
N ALA A 56 -8.62 -11.54 -5.85
CA ALA A 56 -9.13 -12.85 -6.21
C ALA A 56 -9.35 -13.74 -4.98
N MET A 57 -8.37 -13.81 -4.07
CA MET A 57 -8.50 -14.58 -2.83
C MET A 57 -9.62 -14.08 -1.92
N SER A 58 -9.85 -12.75 -1.90
CA SER A 58 -10.94 -12.14 -1.14
C SER A 58 -12.30 -12.45 -1.75
N ASP A 59 -12.42 -12.31 -3.08
CA ASP A 59 -13.67 -12.50 -3.83
C ASP A 59 -14.14 -13.97 -3.85
N ASP A 60 -13.22 -14.92 -3.95
CA ASP A 60 -13.53 -16.36 -3.99
C ASP A 60 -13.59 -17.02 -2.60
N GLY A 61 -13.21 -16.31 -1.55
CA GLY A 61 -13.20 -16.79 -0.17
C GLY A 61 -12.03 -17.70 0.20
N SER A 62 -11.10 -17.98 -0.72
CA SER A 62 -9.93 -18.84 -0.48
C SER A 62 -8.98 -18.28 0.58
N TRP A 63 -9.11 -16.99 0.92
CA TRP A 63 -8.41 -16.38 2.04
C TRP A 63 -8.67 -17.09 3.37
N GLU A 64 -9.85 -17.68 3.60
CA GLU A 64 -10.15 -18.35 4.88
C GLU A 64 -9.30 -19.60 5.10
N GLU A 65 -9.09 -20.38 4.03
CA GLU A 65 -8.28 -21.60 4.06
C GLU A 65 -6.77 -21.29 4.01
N ASN A 66 -6.41 -20.10 3.51
CA ASN A 66 -5.03 -19.65 3.29
C ASN A 66 -4.73 -18.32 4.01
N GLU A 67 -5.26 -18.13 5.23
CA GLU A 67 -5.22 -16.84 5.94
C GLU A 67 -3.79 -16.33 6.14
N GLU A 68 -2.84 -17.21 6.46
CA GLU A 68 -1.43 -16.81 6.63
C GLU A 68 -0.81 -16.28 5.33
N GLU A 69 -1.01 -17.01 4.22
CA GLU A 69 -0.53 -16.59 2.89
C GLU A 69 -1.18 -15.28 2.45
N PHE A 70 -2.50 -15.16 2.67
CA PHE A 70 -3.23 -13.95 2.36
C PHE A 70 -2.71 -12.74 3.14
N GLN A 71 -2.50 -12.87 4.45
CA GLN A 71 -2.01 -11.78 5.30
C GLN A 71 -0.58 -11.40 4.94
N ASN A 72 0.30 -12.37 4.67
CA ASN A 72 1.66 -12.10 4.20
C ASN A 72 1.64 -11.33 2.88
N LEU A 73 0.83 -11.76 1.91
CA LEU A 73 0.71 -11.09 0.62
C LEU A 73 0.17 -9.67 0.78
N VAL A 74 -0.82 -9.46 1.66
CA VAL A 74 -1.36 -8.13 1.99
C VAL A 74 -0.29 -7.23 2.61
N ASP A 75 0.45 -7.73 3.59
CA ASP A 75 1.44 -6.94 4.32
C ASP A 75 2.62 -6.56 3.42
N GLU A 76 3.13 -7.50 2.63
CA GLU A 76 4.20 -7.27 1.66
C GLU A 76 3.77 -6.29 0.57
N THR A 77 2.62 -6.54 -0.07
CA THR A 77 2.14 -5.71 -1.18
C THR A 77 1.73 -4.31 -0.70
N GLY A 78 1.10 -4.21 0.48
CA GLY A 78 0.75 -2.93 1.08
C GLY A 78 1.98 -2.10 1.47
N SER A 79 2.99 -2.75 2.06
CA SER A 79 4.25 -2.09 2.41
C SER A 79 5.01 -1.62 1.16
N GLU A 80 5.01 -2.41 0.10
CA GLU A 80 5.63 -2.07 -1.18
C GLU A 80 4.95 -0.85 -1.83
N GLY A 81 3.62 -0.78 -1.80
CA GLY A 81 2.88 0.39 -2.31
C GLY A 81 3.26 1.69 -1.59
N ILE A 82 3.45 1.63 -0.28
CA ILE A 82 3.93 2.77 0.53
C ILE A 82 5.39 3.10 0.20
N ALA A 83 6.25 2.08 0.05
CA ALA A 83 7.65 2.27 -0.27
C ALA A 83 7.83 2.96 -1.63
N ILE A 84 7.09 2.53 -2.65
CA ILE A 84 7.07 3.16 -3.98
C ILE A 84 6.62 4.62 -3.87
N ALA A 85 5.51 4.90 -3.17
CA ALA A 85 5.03 6.27 -3.01
C ALA A 85 6.06 7.18 -2.33
N ARG A 86 6.79 6.66 -1.32
CA ARG A 86 7.86 7.39 -0.64
C ARG A 86 9.07 7.63 -1.53
N GLU A 87 9.40 6.68 -2.40
CA GLU A 87 10.50 6.84 -3.36
C GLU A 87 10.17 7.84 -4.47
N ILE A 88 8.94 7.82 -5.01
CA ILE A 88 8.47 8.82 -5.97
C ILE A 88 8.57 10.24 -5.38
N ALA A 89 8.29 10.37 -4.08
CA ALA A 89 8.33 11.62 -3.34
C ALA A 89 9.65 11.86 -2.59
N SER A 90 10.76 11.22 -2.98
CA SER A 90 12.03 11.29 -2.23
C SER A 90 12.62 12.69 -2.11
N ASP A 91 12.24 13.59 -3.03
CA ASP A 91 12.70 14.99 -3.04
C ASP A 91 11.93 15.89 -2.06
N LEU A 92 10.84 15.38 -1.48
CA LEU A 92 10.01 16.10 -0.52
C LEU A 92 10.42 15.78 0.92
N THR A 93 10.32 16.78 1.79
CA THR A 93 10.33 16.52 3.24
C THR A 93 9.05 15.79 3.67
N ASP A 94 9.05 15.18 4.86
CA ASP A 94 7.84 14.53 5.40
C ASP A 94 6.65 15.51 5.50
N GLU A 95 6.89 16.77 5.87
CA GLU A 95 5.84 17.80 5.94
C GLU A 95 5.28 18.13 4.55
N GLU A 96 6.14 18.20 3.55
CA GLU A 96 5.73 18.43 2.16
C GLU A 96 4.97 17.25 1.59
N PHE A 97 5.45 16.02 1.83
CA PHE A 97 4.75 14.80 1.48
C PHE A 97 3.35 14.75 2.10
N ASP A 98 3.23 14.99 3.41
CA ASP A 98 1.93 15.03 4.11
C ASP A 98 1.00 16.11 3.52
N LYS A 99 1.56 17.24 3.10
CA LYS A 99 0.80 18.30 2.44
C LYS A 99 0.27 17.85 1.08
N THR A 100 1.00 17.03 0.32
CA THR A 100 0.51 16.48 -0.96
C THR A 100 -0.73 15.60 -0.79
N ILE A 101 -0.88 14.93 0.37
CA ILE A 101 -2.04 14.06 0.67
C ILE A 101 -3.34 14.88 0.78
N VAL A 102 -3.27 16.10 1.31
CA VAL A 102 -4.46 16.90 1.65
C VAL A 102 -4.66 18.12 0.75
N ASN A 103 -3.66 18.48 -0.06
CA ASN A 103 -3.69 19.65 -0.94
C ASN A 103 -3.37 19.27 -2.39
N LYS A 104 -4.42 19.17 -3.21
CA LYS A 104 -4.29 18.84 -4.63
C LYS A 104 -3.48 19.87 -5.43
N GLU A 105 -3.64 21.16 -5.16
CA GLU A 105 -2.89 22.20 -5.90
C GLU A 105 -1.39 22.06 -5.65
N TYR A 106 -1.00 21.74 -4.41
CA TYR A 106 0.40 21.50 -4.06
C TYR A 106 0.91 20.17 -4.62
N TYR A 107 0.09 19.12 -4.62
CA TYR A 107 0.41 17.86 -5.28
C TYR A 107 0.72 18.07 -6.77
N ASP A 108 -0.15 18.78 -7.49
CA ASP A 108 0.02 19.06 -8.93
C ASP A 108 1.22 19.99 -9.22
N GLU A 109 1.74 20.70 -8.20
CA GLU A 109 2.92 21.58 -8.31
C GLU A 109 4.23 20.80 -8.18
N VAL A 110 4.28 19.79 -7.31
CA VAL A 110 5.54 19.12 -6.93
C VAL A 110 5.81 17.80 -7.65
N PHE A 111 4.79 17.19 -8.25
CA PHE A 111 4.94 15.98 -9.05
C PHE A 111 4.84 16.29 -10.53
N ASP A 112 5.80 15.80 -11.30
CA ASP A 112 5.69 15.80 -12.76
C ASP A 112 4.67 14.78 -13.28
N GLU A 113 4.40 14.79 -14.59
CA GLU A 113 3.41 13.89 -15.21
C GLU A 113 3.73 12.40 -14.98
N LYS A 114 5.01 12.02 -15.00
CA LYS A 114 5.41 10.63 -14.78
C LYS A 114 5.25 10.24 -13.32
N GLN A 115 5.68 11.10 -12.40
CA GLN A 115 5.54 10.89 -10.96
C GLN A 115 4.06 10.83 -10.55
N ASP A 116 3.21 11.68 -11.12
CA ASP A 116 1.77 11.65 -10.89
C ASP A 116 1.16 10.31 -11.35
N GLU A 117 1.48 9.85 -12.56
CA GLU A 117 1.01 8.55 -13.05
C GLU A 117 1.43 7.41 -12.12
N GLN A 118 2.70 7.37 -11.73
CA GLN A 118 3.23 6.35 -10.83
C GLN A 118 2.59 6.40 -9.44
N MET A 119 2.38 7.60 -8.89
CA MET A 119 1.75 7.81 -7.60
C MET A 119 0.27 7.40 -7.61
N GLN A 120 -0.44 7.69 -8.70
CA GLN A 120 -1.81 7.23 -8.90
C GLN A 120 -1.90 5.69 -8.96
N ARG A 121 -0.96 5.04 -9.65
CA ARG A 121 -0.89 3.56 -9.70
C ARG A 121 -0.66 2.95 -8.32
N ALA A 122 0.32 3.45 -7.56
CA ALA A 122 0.61 2.99 -6.20
C ALA A 122 -0.59 3.20 -5.25
N ASN A 123 -1.21 4.38 -5.28
CA ASN A 123 -2.36 4.71 -4.46
C ASN A 123 -3.59 3.86 -4.81
N LYS A 124 -3.83 3.62 -6.10
CA LYS A 124 -4.94 2.78 -6.56
C LYS A 124 -4.77 1.34 -6.08
N ALA A 125 -3.60 0.76 -6.26
CA ALA A 125 -3.31 -0.60 -5.80
C ALA A 125 -3.48 -0.73 -4.27
N THR A 126 -2.93 0.22 -3.50
CA THR A 126 -3.06 0.25 -2.04
C THR A 126 -4.52 0.38 -1.59
N ALA A 127 -5.32 1.22 -2.25
CA ALA A 127 -6.75 1.36 -1.96
C ALA A 127 -7.53 0.08 -2.27
N GLU A 128 -7.17 -0.63 -3.35
CA GLU A 128 -7.77 -1.89 -3.75
C GLU A 128 -7.46 -3.03 -2.75
N ILE A 129 -6.23 -3.10 -2.23
CA ILE A 129 -5.85 -4.02 -1.15
C ILE A 129 -6.70 -3.75 0.10
N TYR A 130 -6.84 -2.48 0.49
CA TYR A 130 -7.67 -2.12 1.65
C TYR A 130 -9.14 -2.47 1.46
N ALA A 131 -9.68 -2.25 0.25
CA ALA A 131 -11.04 -2.66 -0.10
C ALA A 131 -11.22 -4.18 -0.01
N ALA A 132 -10.26 -4.97 -0.51
CA ALA A 132 -10.28 -6.43 -0.40
C ALA A 132 -10.26 -6.89 1.07
N ILE A 133 -9.45 -6.26 1.93
CA ILE A 133 -9.42 -6.55 3.38
C ILE A 133 -10.77 -6.23 4.04
N LEU A 134 -11.35 -5.06 3.74
CA LEU A 134 -12.62 -4.65 4.33
C LEU A 134 -13.80 -5.48 3.82
N GLY A 135 -13.79 -5.88 2.54
CA GLY A 135 -14.81 -6.74 1.94
C GLY A 135 -15.00 -8.03 2.73
N ARG A 136 -13.91 -8.61 3.25
CA ARG A 136 -13.94 -9.78 4.13
C ARG A 136 -14.77 -9.58 5.39
N LYS A 137 -14.83 -8.38 5.97
CA LYS A 137 -15.57 -8.13 7.22
C LYS A 137 -17.09 -8.14 7.05
N TYR A 138 -17.59 -8.11 5.81
CA TYR A 138 -19.01 -7.97 5.50
C TYR A 138 -19.63 -9.19 4.77
N ASN A 139 -18.81 -10.20 4.45
CA ASN A 139 -19.25 -11.51 3.95
C ASN A 139 -19.29 -12.52 5.12
#